data_AF-A0A8G2C3C3-F1
#
_entry.id   AF-A0A8G2C3C3-F1
#
_cell.length_a   1.000
_cell.length_b   1.000
_cell.length_c   1.000
_cell.angle_alpha   90.00
_cell.angle_beta   90.00
_cell.angle_gamma   90.00
#
_symmetry.space_group_name_H-M   'P 1'
#
loop_
_entity.id
_entity.type
_entity.pdbx_description
1 polymer ?
#
loop_
_entity_poly.entity_id
_entity_poly.type
_entity_poly.pdbx_seq_one_letter_code
_entity_poly.pdbx_strand_id
1 'polypeptide(L)'
;MTETAGRPKGAAISRQIVLPWSKSLAMAVNSLRIRFFRSLVTTFSLVLAIAFLGFTLSGSAIARELLRLHGEAAVPLLTAAGYAVDGTGQGIATGPKELWLIALSLLVCTVGIVNAQLMSVTERFREIGIMKCLGALDRIILRLFLLEALIVGLAGSGAGALLGLTAAFGSSLVHYSALDYSGMSLLPLLAEAGKAWGTGVVLSLLGVLYPAILAAKLQPIIVMREEH
;
A
#
# COMPACT_ATOMS: atom_id res chain seq x y z
N MET A 1 33.40 -50.77 -53.18
CA MET A 1 33.96 -49.49 -52.70
C MET A 1 32.94 -48.89 -51.74
N THR A 2 33.17 -49.09 -50.44
CA THR A 2 32.27 -48.72 -49.33
C THR A 2 32.65 -47.33 -48.82
N GLU A 3 31.75 -46.36 -48.98
CA GLU A 3 31.92 -45.00 -48.46
C GLU A 3 31.29 -44.93 -47.05
N THR A 4 32.14 -44.89 -46.03
CA THR A 4 31.74 -44.76 -44.63
C THR A 4 31.48 -43.29 -44.32
N ALA A 5 30.22 -42.87 -44.34
CA ALA A 5 29.79 -41.55 -43.87
C ALA A 5 30.00 -41.45 -42.34
N GLY A 6 30.92 -40.58 -41.93
CA GLY A 6 31.24 -40.31 -40.52
C GLY A 6 30.09 -39.64 -39.79
N ARG A 7 29.66 -40.24 -38.67
CA ARG A 7 28.78 -39.62 -37.67
C ARG A 7 29.40 -38.32 -37.14
N PRO A 8 28.65 -37.20 -37.02
CA PRO A 8 29.14 -36.03 -36.30
C PRO A 8 29.34 -36.40 -34.82
N LYS A 9 30.57 -36.22 -34.32
CA LYS A 9 30.96 -36.46 -32.93
C LYS A 9 30.09 -35.58 -32.02
N GLY A 10 29.43 -36.20 -31.05
CA GLY A 10 28.56 -35.53 -30.09
C GLY A 10 29.30 -34.38 -29.40
N ALA A 11 28.69 -33.20 -29.40
CA ALA A 11 29.17 -32.04 -28.66
C ALA A 11 29.34 -32.41 -27.18
N ALA A 12 30.57 -32.28 -26.67
CA ALA A 12 30.88 -32.55 -25.29
C ALA A 12 30.00 -31.68 -24.38
N ILE A 13 29.20 -32.32 -23.53
CA ILE A 13 28.32 -31.67 -22.56
C ILE A 13 29.20 -30.77 -21.68
N SER A 14 29.04 -29.45 -21.80
CA SER A 14 29.76 -28.46 -21.00
C SER A 14 29.55 -28.78 -19.51
N ARG A 15 30.65 -29.00 -18.77
CA ARG A 15 30.65 -29.27 -17.33
C ARG A 15 29.65 -28.35 -16.61
N GLN A 16 28.63 -28.94 -15.97
CA GLN A 16 27.75 -28.20 -15.07
C GLN A 16 28.60 -27.59 -13.96
N ILE A 17 28.62 -26.26 -13.89
CA ILE A 17 29.32 -25.52 -12.84
C ILE A 17 28.51 -25.75 -11.56
N VAL A 18 28.94 -26.71 -10.74
CA VAL A 18 28.38 -26.94 -9.42
C VAL A 18 28.83 -25.77 -8.53
N LEU A 19 27.98 -24.75 -8.43
CA LEU A 19 28.23 -23.60 -7.58
C LEU A 19 28.29 -24.05 -6.11
N PRO A 20 29.29 -23.59 -5.33
CA PRO A 20 29.36 -23.86 -3.89
C PRO A 20 28.05 -23.45 -3.21
N TRP A 21 27.59 -24.23 -2.23
CA TRP A 21 26.30 -24.01 -1.56
C TRP A 21 26.14 -22.58 -1.03
N SER A 22 27.24 -21.96 -0.59
CA SER A 22 27.29 -20.55 -0.16
C SER A 22 27.01 -19.55 -1.29
N LYS A 23 27.44 -19.80 -2.52
CA LYS A 23 27.17 -18.94 -3.68
C LYS A 23 25.73 -19.06 -4.15
N SER A 24 25.18 -20.27 -4.16
CA SER A 24 23.78 -20.51 -4.47
C SER A 24 22.84 -19.87 -3.43
N LEU A 25 23.19 -20.00 -2.15
CA LEU A 25 22.45 -19.35 -1.06
C LEU A 25 22.53 -17.83 -1.14
N ALA A 26 23.71 -17.26 -1.40
CA ALA A 26 23.89 -15.82 -1.57
C ALA A 26 23.07 -15.27 -2.73
N MET A 27 23.02 -15.99 -3.86
CA MET A 27 22.19 -15.62 -5.00
C MET A 27 20.69 -15.62 -4.66
N ALA A 28 20.21 -16.65 -3.94
CA ALA A 28 18.82 -16.76 -3.49
C ALA A 28 18.42 -15.66 -2.50
N VAL A 29 19.31 -15.33 -1.56
CA VAL A 29 19.08 -14.23 -0.60
C VAL A 29 19.03 -12.89 -1.32
N ASN A 30 19.90 -12.65 -2.29
CA ASN A 30 19.94 -11.37 -2.99
C ASN A 30 18.69 -11.14 -3.86
N SER A 31 18.15 -12.19 -4.50
CA SER A 31 16.90 -12.11 -5.26
C SER A 31 15.66 -11.95 -4.37
N LEU A 32 15.60 -12.66 -3.23
CA LEU A 32 14.56 -12.45 -2.21
C LEU A 32 14.58 -11.02 -1.66
N ARG A 33 15.76 -10.49 -1.37
CA ARG A 33 15.95 -9.15 -0.82
C ARG A 33 15.34 -8.09 -1.74
N ILE A 34 15.66 -8.12 -3.04
CA ILE A 34 15.16 -7.13 -4.00
C ILE A 34 13.63 -7.17 -4.09
N ARG A 35 13.03 -8.36 -4.08
CA ARG A 35 11.57 -8.53 -4.17
C ARG A 35 10.86 -8.10 -2.88
N PHE A 36 11.44 -8.48 -1.73
CA PHE A 36 10.91 -8.17 -0.41
C PHE A 36 10.90 -6.67 -0.15
N PHE A 37 12.02 -5.97 -0.40
CA PHE A 37 12.10 -4.51 -0.19
C PHE A 37 11.04 -3.76 -1.01
N ARG A 38 10.74 -4.18 -2.23
CA ARG A 38 9.71 -3.54 -3.05
C ARG A 38 8.30 -3.74 -2.49
N SER A 39 7.96 -4.97 -2.12
CA SER A 39 6.68 -5.28 -1.47
C SER A 39 6.54 -4.57 -0.12
N LEU A 40 7.66 -4.36 0.56
CA LEU A 40 7.71 -3.66 1.83
C LEU A 40 7.43 -2.17 1.63
N VAL A 41 8.05 -1.53 0.64
CA VAL A 41 7.85 -0.10 0.34
C VAL A 41 6.37 0.24 0.07
N THR A 42 5.66 -0.57 -0.72
CA THR A 42 4.23 -0.31 -0.99
C THR A 42 3.37 -0.45 0.25
N THR A 43 3.58 -1.53 0.99
CA THR A 43 2.79 -1.83 2.18
C THR A 43 3.03 -0.79 3.26
N PHE A 44 4.28 -0.40 3.51
CA PHE A 44 4.60 0.69 4.43
C PHE A 44 4.06 2.03 3.97
N SER A 45 4.20 2.38 2.69
CA SER A 45 3.66 3.63 2.16
C SER A 45 2.15 3.75 2.37
N LEU A 46 1.41 2.67 2.10
CA LEU A 46 -0.03 2.60 2.36
C LEU A 46 -0.36 2.66 3.85
N VAL A 47 0.33 1.86 4.67
CA VAL A 47 0.13 1.84 6.13
C VAL A 47 0.37 3.22 6.74
N LEU A 48 1.46 3.90 6.39
CA LEU A 48 1.78 5.23 6.93
C LEU A 48 0.78 6.29 6.49
N ALA A 49 0.39 6.30 5.21
CA ALA A 49 -0.59 7.29 4.72
C ALA A 49 -1.96 7.12 5.40
N ILE A 50 -2.41 5.87 5.56
CA ILE A 50 -3.68 5.58 6.24
C ILE A 50 -3.57 5.75 7.75
N ALA A 51 -2.42 5.48 8.36
CA ALA A 51 -2.18 5.81 9.76
C ALA A 51 -2.23 7.32 10.00
N PHE A 52 -1.64 8.13 9.13
CA PHE A 52 -1.71 9.59 9.21
C PHE A 52 -3.14 10.10 9.04
N LEU A 53 -3.89 9.58 8.05
CA LEU A 53 -5.29 9.92 7.85
C LEU A 53 -6.15 9.50 9.04
N GLY A 54 -5.98 8.26 9.53
CA GLY A 54 -6.68 7.72 10.69
C GLY A 54 -6.36 8.49 11.97
N PHE A 55 -5.11 8.89 12.17
CA PHE A 55 -4.68 9.75 13.26
C PHE A 55 -5.40 11.10 13.22
N THR A 56 -5.45 11.72 12.04
CA THR A 56 -6.08 13.05 11.87
C THR A 56 -7.60 12.98 12.08
N LEU A 57 -8.27 12.00 11.46
CA LEU A 57 -9.72 11.82 11.60
C LEU A 57 -10.11 11.45 13.03
N SER A 58 -9.43 10.48 13.63
CA SER A 58 -9.69 10.04 15.01
C SER A 58 -9.36 11.14 16.01
N GLY A 59 -8.25 11.87 15.83
CA GLY A 59 -7.89 13.01 16.65
C GLY A 59 -8.96 14.11 16.64
N SER A 60 -9.49 14.43 15.45
CA SER A 60 -10.60 15.39 15.32
C SER A 60 -11.88 14.90 16.00
N ALA A 61 -12.16 13.59 16.00
CA ALA A 61 -13.31 13.02 16.70
C ALA A 61 -13.15 13.06 18.21
N ILE A 62 -11.95 12.77 18.72
CA ILE A 62 -11.62 12.93 20.15
C ILE A 62 -11.80 14.39 20.55
N ALA A 63 -11.26 15.33 19.77
CA ALA A 63 -11.39 16.76 20.03
C ALA A 63 -12.86 17.22 20.08
N ARG A 64 -13.71 16.72 19.15
CA ARG A 64 -15.16 16.98 19.16
C ARG A 64 -15.85 16.43 20.42
N GLU A 65 -15.51 15.22 20.85
CA GLU A 65 -16.08 14.65 22.08
C GLU A 65 -15.61 15.39 23.34
N LEU A 66 -14.34 15.79 23.41
CA LEU A 66 -13.84 16.57 24.53
C LEU A 66 -14.52 17.94 24.63
N LEU A 67 -14.73 18.60 23.48
CA LEU A 67 -15.49 19.85 23.40
C LEU A 67 -16.95 19.64 23.84
N ARG A 68 -17.56 18.51 23.46
CA ARG A 68 -18.93 18.14 23.88
C ARG A 68 -19.06 17.92 25.38
N LEU A 69 -18.03 17.34 26.02
CA LEU A 69 -18.04 17.01 27.45
C LEU A 69 -17.66 18.20 28.34
N HIS A 70 -16.68 19.02 27.93
CA HIS A 70 -16.10 20.08 28.77
C HIS A 70 -16.43 21.50 28.29
N GLY A 71 -17.07 21.66 27.14
CA GLY A 71 -17.46 22.96 26.59
C GLY A 71 -16.28 23.92 26.44
N GLU A 72 -16.45 25.16 26.92
CA GLU A 72 -15.45 26.21 26.80
C GLU A 72 -14.11 25.90 27.51
N ALA A 73 -14.11 25.03 28.52
CA ALA A 73 -12.89 24.66 29.24
C ALA A 73 -11.91 23.86 28.36
N ALA A 74 -12.40 23.17 27.32
CA ALA A 74 -11.56 22.44 26.37
C ALA A 74 -10.99 23.33 25.26
N VAL A 75 -11.63 24.47 24.94
CA VAL A 75 -11.24 25.35 23.83
C VAL A 75 -9.77 25.79 23.88
N PRO A 76 -9.20 26.29 25.00
CA PRO A 76 -7.79 26.70 25.03
C PRO A 76 -6.83 25.52 24.84
N LEU A 77 -7.16 24.35 25.38
CA LEU A 77 -6.34 23.14 25.24
C LEU A 77 -6.37 22.61 23.81
N LEU A 78 -7.54 22.58 23.17
CA LEU A 78 -7.70 22.13 21.79
C LEU A 78 -7.04 23.10 20.80
N THR A 79 -7.15 24.41 21.05
CA THR A 79 -6.47 25.44 20.25
C THR A 79 -4.95 25.35 20.39
N ALA A 80 -4.44 25.11 21.61
CA ALA A 80 -3.02 24.89 21.86
C ALA A 80 -2.49 23.60 21.18
N ALA A 81 -3.32 22.56 21.09
CA ALA A 81 -3.01 21.35 20.33
C ALA A 81 -3.16 21.53 18.79
N GLY A 82 -3.55 22.73 18.33
CA GLY A 82 -3.57 23.10 16.93
C GLY A 82 -4.89 22.83 16.19
N TYR A 83 -5.94 22.42 16.89
CA TYR A 83 -7.29 22.26 16.34
C TYR A 83 -7.98 23.63 16.19
N ALA A 84 -8.60 23.87 15.04
CA ALA A 84 -9.41 25.06 14.82
C ALA A 84 -10.82 24.81 15.38
N VAL A 85 -11.20 25.53 16.43
CA VAL A 85 -12.59 25.53 16.92
C VAL A 85 -13.40 26.48 16.03
N ASP A 86 -14.56 26.03 15.56
CA ASP A 86 -15.46 26.81 14.73
C ASP A 86 -15.86 28.12 15.43
N GLY A 87 -16.12 29.18 14.65
CA GLY A 87 -16.50 30.50 15.19
C GLY A 87 -17.78 30.51 16.03
N THR A 88 -18.54 29.40 16.03
CA THR A 88 -19.71 29.14 16.89
C THR A 88 -19.35 28.48 18.23
N GLY A 89 -18.09 28.07 18.45
CA GLY A 89 -17.63 27.41 19.68
C GLY A 89 -18.13 25.97 19.86
N GLN A 90 -18.84 25.42 18.87
CA GLN A 90 -19.57 24.15 18.98
C GLN A 90 -18.97 23.01 18.13
N GLY A 91 -17.94 23.28 17.32
CA GLY A 91 -17.38 22.33 16.37
C GLY A 91 -15.88 22.47 16.17
N ILE A 92 -15.26 21.43 15.60
CA ILE A 92 -13.87 21.43 15.16
C ILE A 92 -13.86 21.58 13.64
N ALA A 93 -13.33 22.70 13.14
CA ALA A 93 -13.05 22.90 11.73
C ALA A 93 -11.80 22.13 11.30
N THR A 94 -11.85 21.50 10.13
CA THR A 94 -10.64 21.03 9.45
C THR A 94 -9.93 22.22 8.84
N GLY A 95 -8.71 22.50 9.31
CA GLY A 95 -7.93 23.63 8.82
C GLY A 95 -7.48 23.44 7.37
N PRO A 96 -7.34 24.51 6.56
CA PRO A 96 -6.79 24.40 5.21
C PRO A 96 -5.43 23.68 5.17
N LYS A 97 -4.58 23.93 6.17
CA LYS A 97 -3.28 23.28 6.35
C LYS A 97 -3.40 21.74 6.45
N GLU A 98 -4.42 21.23 7.13
CA GLU A 98 -4.62 19.79 7.36
C GLU A 98 -5.07 19.10 6.09
N LEU A 99 -5.99 19.73 5.35
CA LEU A 99 -6.43 19.25 4.04
C LEU A 99 -5.26 19.10 3.07
N TRP A 100 -4.36 20.08 3.03
CA TRP A 100 -3.16 20.02 2.19
C TRP A 100 -2.21 18.89 2.59
N LEU A 101 -1.97 18.68 3.90
CA LEU A 101 -1.12 17.60 4.38
C LEU A 101 -1.72 16.21 4.07
N ILE A 102 -3.04 16.05 4.26
CA ILE A 102 -3.75 14.81 3.91
C ILE A 102 -3.64 14.56 2.40
N ALA A 103 -3.95 15.56 1.58
CA ALA A 103 -3.89 15.43 0.13
C ALA A 103 -2.49 15.03 -0.36
N LEU A 104 -1.45 15.69 0.16
CA LEU A 104 -0.06 15.38 -0.20
C LEU A 104 0.34 13.96 0.23
N SER A 105 -0.05 13.54 1.44
CA SER A 105 0.22 12.19 1.95
C SER A 105 -0.42 11.10 1.08
N LEU A 106 -1.70 11.26 0.73
CA LEU A 106 -2.43 10.32 -0.12
C LEU A 106 -1.87 10.30 -1.55
N LEU A 107 -1.44 11.45 -2.07
CA LEU A 107 -0.80 11.54 -3.39
C LEU A 107 0.52 10.76 -3.41
N VAL A 108 1.42 11.02 -2.45
CA VAL A 108 2.72 10.32 -2.36
C VAL A 108 2.51 8.81 -2.24
N CYS A 109 1.54 8.40 -1.44
CA CYS A 109 1.16 7.00 -1.31
C CYS A 109 0.71 6.39 -2.65
N THR A 110 -0.20 7.07 -3.35
CA THR A 110 -0.73 6.61 -4.64
C THR A 110 0.38 6.46 -5.68
N VAL A 111 1.30 7.44 -5.78
CA VAL A 111 2.45 7.36 -6.69
C VAL A 111 3.36 6.17 -6.34
N GLY A 112 3.62 5.94 -5.05
CA GLY A 112 4.39 4.78 -4.58
C GLY A 112 3.76 3.45 -4.97
N ILE A 113 2.43 3.33 -4.84
CA ILE A 113 1.67 2.15 -5.24
C ILE A 113 1.79 1.94 -6.76
N VAL A 114 1.50 2.96 -7.57
CA VAL A 114 1.56 2.88 -9.04
C VAL A 114 2.94 2.42 -9.50
N ASN A 115 4.02 3.04 -8.99
CA ASN A 115 5.38 2.74 -9.42
C ASN A 115 5.78 1.28 -9.11
N ALA A 116 5.50 0.82 -7.89
CA ALA A 116 5.81 -0.55 -7.51
C ALA A 116 4.99 -1.57 -8.29
N GLN A 117 3.74 -1.25 -8.62
CA GLN A 117 2.87 -2.13 -9.40
C GLN A 117 3.28 -2.19 -10.87
N LEU A 118 3.72 -1.07 -11.46
CA LEU A 118 4.35 -1.10 -12.79
C LEU A 118 5.57 -2.03 -12.80
N MET A 119 6.39 -1.97 -11.76
CA MET A 119 7.55 -2.86 -11.65
C MET A 119 7.16 -4.34 -11.42
N SER A 120 6.07 -4.59 -10.68
CA SER A 120 5.49 -5.94 -10.53
C SER A 120 5.03 -6.51 -11.87
N VAL A 121 4.38 -5.69 -12.71
CA VAL A 121 3.94 -6.06 -14.05
C VAL A 121 5.12 -6.47 -14.94
N THR A 122 6.23 -5.72 -14.89
CA THR A 122 7.43 -6.06 -15.67
C THR A 122 8.10 -7.35 -15.20
N GLU A 123 8.07 -7.66 -13.89
CA GLU A 123 8.61 -8.93 -13.39
C GLU A 123 7.77 -10.13 -13.84
N ARG A 124 6.45 -9.97 -13.87
CA ARG A 124 5.50 -11.03 -14.26
C ARG A 124 5.18 -11.02 -15.76
N PHE A 125 5.91 -10.24 -16.56
CA PHE A 125 5.64 -10.02 -17.98
C PHE A 125 5.58 -11.34 -18.77
N ARG A 126 6.55 -12.23 -18.53
CA ARG A 126 6.62 -13.55 -19.16
C ARG A 126 5.46 -14.46 -18.77
N GLU A 127 5.11 -14.50 -17.49
CA GLU A 127 4.01 -15.30 -16.97
C GLU A 127 2.67 -14.85 -17.59
N ILE A 128 2.45 -13.54 -17.69
CA ILE A 128 1.26 -12.96 -18.35
C ILE A 128 1.23 -13.30 -19.84
N GLY A 129 2.38 -13.21 -20.53
CA GLY A 129 2.51 -13.60 -21.93
C GLY A 129 2.10 -15.05 -22.18
N ILE A 130 2.59 -15.97 -21.35
CA ILE A 130 2.24 -17.40 -21.43
C ILE A 130 0.74 -17.61 -21.18
N MET A 131 0.16 -16.96 -20.17
CA MET A 131 -1.28 -17.04 -19.90
C MET A 131 -2.12 -16.57 -21.09
N LYS A 132 -1.72 -15.47 -21.74
CA LYS A 132 -2.43 -14.94 -22.92
C LYS A 132 -2.28 -15.84 -24.15
N CYS A 133 -1.13 -16.50 -24.34
CA CYS A 133 -0.95 -17.51 -25.39
C CYS A 133 -1.87 -18.72 -25.21
N LEU A 134 -2.18 -19.07 -23.96
CA LEU A 134 -3.14 -20.14 -23.62
C LEU A 134 -4.61 -19.69 -23.72
N GLY A 135 -4.87 -18.45 -24.15
CA GLY A 135 -6.23 -17.92 -24.34
C GLY A 135 -6.81 -17.17 -23.13
N ALA A 136 -6.01 -16.78 -22.14
CA ALA A 136 -6.50 -15.95 -21.05
C ALA A 136 -6.98 -14.58 -21.55
N LEU A 137 -8.22 -14.22 -21.17
CA LEU A 137 -8.82 -12.93 -21.53
C LEU A 137 -8.20 -11.78 -20.70
N ASP A 138 -8.10 -10.59 -21.28
CA ASP A 138 -7.59 -9.38 -20.60
C ASP A 138 -8.30 -9.10 -19.26
N ARG A 139 -9.60 -9.42 -19.17
CA ARG A 139 -10.40 -9.29 -17.93
C ARG A 139 -9.90 -10.19 -16.79
N ILE A 140 -9.36 -11.37 -17.09
CA ILE A 140 -8.83 -12.29 -16.09
C ILE A 140 -7.56 -11.69 -15.47
N ILE A 141 -6.68 -11.17 -16.33
CA ILE A 141 -5.44 -10.50 -15.89
C ILE A 141 -5.77 -9.27 -15.04
N LEU A 142 -6.71 -8.43 -15.50
CA LEU A 142 -7.21 -7.28 -14.71
C LEU A 142 -7.71 -7.70 -13.32
N ARG A 143 -8.55 -8.72 -13.24
CA ARG A 143 -9.10 -9.21 -11.96
C ARG A 143 -8.03 -9.74 -11.03
N LEU A 144 -7.00 -10.40 -11.56
CA LEU A 144 -5.89 -10.90 -10.76
C LEU A 144 -5.16 -9.76 -10.03
N PHE A 145 -4.79 -8.71 -10.76
CA PHE A 145 -4.14 -7.54 -10.18
C PHE A 145 -5.05 -6.78 -9.21
N LEU A 146 -6.34 -6.63 -9.54
CA LEU A 146 -7.30 -6.00 -8.63
C LEU A 146 -7.51 -6.80 -7.34
N LEU A 147 -7.49 -8.13 -7.41
CA LEU A 147 -7.62 -8.99 -6.22
C LEU A 147 -6.36 -8.91 -5.36
N GLU A 148 -5.18 -8.88 -5.97
CA GLU A 148 -3.92 -8.65 -5.25
C GLU A 148 -3.93 -7.28 -4.55
N ALA A 149 -4.36 -6.24 -5.26
CA ALA A 149 -4.54 -4.90 -4.70
C ALA A 149 -5.56 -4.89 -3.56
N LEU A 150 -6.67 -5.61 -3.70
CA LEU A 150 -7.69 -5.71 -2.66
C LEU A 150 -7.12 -6.33 -1.37
N ILE A 151 -6.38 -7.43 -1.48
CA ILE A 151 -5.79 -8.10 -0.31
C ILE A 151 -4.78 -7.18 0.39
N VAL A 152 -3.88 -6.57 -0.38
CA VAL A 152 -2.88 -5.62 0.16
C VAL A 152 -3.57 -4.38 0.74
N GLY A 153 -4.60 -3.89 0.07
CA GLY A 153 -5.43 -2.76 0.47
C GLY A 153 -6.11 -3.03 1.81
N LEU A 154 -6.82 -4.15 1.95
CA LEU A 154 -7.52 -4.52 3.18
C LEU A 154 -6.56 -4.67 4.37
N ALA A 155 -5.45 -5.39 4.17
CA ALA A 155 -4.47 -5.64 5.23
C ALA A 155 -3.69 -4.37 5.60
N GLY A 156 -3.16 -3.66 4.61
CA GLY A 156 -2.35 -2.46 4.80
C GLY A 156 -3.16 -1.28 5.36
N SER A 157 -4.34 -1.03 4.80
CA SER A 157 -5.22 0.01 5.37
C SER A 157 -5.76 -0.37 6.74
N GLY A 158 -5.97 -1.67 7.03
CA GLY A 158 -6.42 -2.14 8.35
C GLY A 158 -5.36 -1.89 9.41
N ALA A 159 -4.11 -2.28 9.12
CA ALA A 159 -2.97 -1.98 9.99
C ALA A 159 -2.76 -0.46 10.15
N GLY A 160 -2.85 0.30 9.04
CA GLY A 160 -2.75 1.76 9.09
C GLY A 160 -3.83 2.41 9.95
N ALA A 161 -5.09 2.05 9.74
CA ALA A 161 -6.21 2.60 10.51
C ALA A 161 -6.11 2.27 12.00
N LEU A 162 -5.69 1.05 12.35
CA LEU A 162 -5.45 0.65 13.73
C LEU A 162 -4.31 1.48 14.36
N LEU A 163 -3.18 1.62 13.65
CA LEU A 163 -2.05 2.44 14.10
C LEU A 163 -2.42 3.92 14.27
N GLY A 164 -3.21 4.47 13.33
CA GLY A 164 -3.69 5.85 13.41
C GLY A 164 -4.61 6.08 14.61
N LEU A 165 -5.53 5.15 14.86
CA LEU A 165 -6.44 5.20 16.00
C LEU A 165 -5.70 5.12 17.34
N THR A 166 -4.78 4.16 17.50
CA THR A 166 -4.01 4.00 18.74
C THR A 166 -3.05 5.17 18.97
N ALA A 167 -2.44 5.70 17.90
CA ALA A 167 -1.62 6.90 17.98
C ALA A 167 -2.42 8.15 18.39
N ALA A 168 -3.64 8.32 17.87
CA ALA A 168 -4.52 9.44 18.23
C ALA A 168 -4.99 9.36 19.68
N PHE A 169 -5.36 8.17 20.14
CA PHE A 169 -5.68 7.96 21.55
C PHE A 169 -4.47 8.22 22.46
N GLY A 170 -3.30 7.69 22.08
CA GLY A 170 -2.06 7.90 22.84
C GLY A 170 -1.67 9.38 22.91
N SER A 171 -1.77 10.12 21.81
CA SER A 171 -1.46 11.56 21.80
C SER A 171 -2.44 12.37 22.66
N SER A 172 -3.73 12.00 22.64
CA SER A 172 -4.76 12.60 23.48
C SER A 172 -4.45 12.44 24.96
N LEU A 173 -4.09 11.22 25.40
CA LEU A 173 -3.76 10.96 26.80
C LEU A 173 -2.59 11.81 27.32
N VAL A 174 -1.64 12.14 26.45
CA VAL A 174 -0.49 12.98 26.81
C VAL A 174 -0.87 14.47 26.85
N HIS A 175 -1.62 14.96 25.86
CA HIS A 175 -1.94 16.40 25.73
C HIS A 175 -3.12 16.86 26.58
N TYR A 176 -4.07 15.96 26.85
CA TYR A 176 -5.30 16.27 27.58
C TYR A 176 -5.46 15.38 28.81
N SER A 177 -4.35 15.01 29.47
CA SER A 177 -4.35 14.20 30.70
C SER A 177 -5.17 14.81 31.84
N ALA A 178 -5.38 16.13 31.80
CA ALA A 178 -6.16 16.88 32.78
C ALA A 178 -7.68 16.85 32.56
N LEU A 179 -8.15 16.37 31.40
CA LEU A 179 -9.58 16.25 31.08
C LEU A 179 -10.07 14.85 31.40
N ASP A 180 -11.31 14.75 31.89
CA ASP A 180 -11.91 13.46 32.21
C ASP A 180 -12.41 12.78 30.93
N TYR A 181 -12.02 11.52 30.75
CA TYR A 181 -12.45 10.70 29.62
C TYR A 181 -13.73 9.91 29.95
N SER A 182 -14.24 10.01 31.18
CA SER A 182 -15.49 9.38 31.59
C SER A 182 -16.66 9.94 30.76
N GLY A 183 -17.27 9.08 29.94
CA GLY A 183 -18.36 9.45 29.03
C GLY A 183 -17.97 9.63 27.56
N MET A 184 -16.70 9.44 27.18
CA MET A 184 -16.32 9.42 25.76
C MET A 184 -16.96 8.23 25.04
N SER A 185 -17.68 8.52 23.96
CA SER A 185 -18.25 7.48 23.11
C SER A 185 -17.17 6.93 22.17
N LEU A 186 -17.04 5.60 22.10
CA LEU A 186 -16.14 4.93 21.14
C LEU A 186 -16.72 4.88 19.73
N LEU A 187 -18.05 5.05 19.58
CA LEU A 187 -18.74 4.87 18.31
C LEU A 187 -18.27 5.87 17.22
N PRO A 188 -18.11 7.18 17.50
CA PRO A 188 -17.59 8.13 16.52
C PRO A 188 -16.16 7.81 16.10
N LEU A 189 -15.31 7.34 17.02
CA LEU A 189 -13.93 6.98 16.71
C LEU A 189 -13.84 5.75 15.81
N LEU A 190 -14.64 4.72 16.08
CA LEU A 190 -14.69 3.54 15.21
C LEU A 190 -15.23 3.89 13.82
N ALA A 191 -16.19 4.84 13.73
CA ALA A 191 -16.68 5.33 12.46
C ALA A 191 -15.59 6.09 11.66
N GLU A 192 -14.79 6.94 12.31
CA GLU A 192 -13.66 7.61 11.67
C GLU A 192 -12.55 6.63 11.25
N ALA A 193 -12.21 5.66 12.09
CA ALA A 193 -11.26 4.61 11.75
C ALA A 193 -11.75 3.76 10.56
N GLY A 194 -13.05 3.45 10.52
CA GLY A 194 -13.69 2.77 9.39
C GLY A 194 -13.63 3.60 8.09
N LYS A 195 -13.81 4.92 8.17
CA LYS A 195 -13.63 5.83 7.02
C LYS A 195 -12.18 5.80 6.53
N ALA A 196 -11.19 5.91 7.43
CA ALA A 196 -9.78 5.83 7.07
C ALA A 196 -9.42 4.50 6.39
N TRP A 197 -9.91 3.38 6.94
CA TRP A 197 -9.76 2.06 6.36
C TRP A 197 -10.35 1.99 4.94
N GLY A 198 -11.60 2.41 4.78
CA GLY A 198 -12.29 2.45 3.48
C GLY A 198 -11.56 3.29 2.44
N THR A 199 -11.06 4.47 2.82
CA THR A 199 -10.25 5.30 1.91
C THR A 199 -8.96 4.60 1.48
N GLY A 200 -8.32 3.82 2.35
CA GLY A 200 -7.11 3.08 1.98
C GLY A 200 -7.35 1.93 1.02
N VAL A 201 -8.47 1.21 1.18
CA VAL A 201 -8.89 0.18 0.22
C VAL A 201 -9.15 0.81 -1.15
N VAL A 202 -9.88 1.92 -1.19
CA VAL A 202 -10.15 2.65 -2.43
C VAL A 202 -8.85 3.14 -3.07
N LEU A 203 -7.95 3.75 -2.29
CA LEU A 203 -6.66 4.26 -2.78
C LEU A 203 -5.81 3.14 -3.40
N SER A 204 -5.78 1.97 -2.76
CA SER A 204 -5.04 0.81 -3.25
C SER A 204 -5.57 0.29 -4.58
N LEU A 205 -6.89 0.19 -4.71
CA LEU A 205 -7.53 -0.20 -5.97
C LEU A 205 -7.27 0.83 -7.07
N LEU A 206 -7.45 2.12 -6.77
CA LEU A 206 -7.22 3.21 -7.72
C LEU A 206 -5.76 3.24 -8.21
N GLY A 207 -4.80 3.05 -7.31
CA GLY A 207 -3.38 3.01 -7.66
C GLY A 207 -3.00 1.82 -8.57
N VAL A 208 -3.77 0.73 -8.56
CA VAL A 208 -3.51 -0.45 -9.40
C VAL A 208 -4.22 -0.40 -10.75
N LEU A 209 -5.28 0.41 -10.91
CA LEU A 209 -6.06 0.44 -12.15
C LEU A 209 -5.19 0.68 -13.39
N TYR A 210 -4.34 1.71 -13.37
CA TYR A 210 -3.47 2.03 -14.49
C TYR A 210 -2.47 0.89 -14.82
N PRO A 211 -1.64 0.40 -13.87
CA PRO A 211 -0.74 -0.71 -14.14
C PRO A 211 -1.45 -2.00 -14.58
N ALA A 212 -2.61 -2.31 -14.00
CA ALA A 212 -3.38 -3.51 -14.34
C ALA A 212 -3.88 -3.46 -15.78
N ILE A 213 -4.37 -2.30 -16.25
CA ILE A 213 -4.80 -2.10 -17.64
C ILE A 213 -3.62 -2.25 -18.59
N LEU A 214 -2.46 -1.71 -18.22
CA LEU A 214 -1.25 -1.87 -19.01
C LEU A 214 -0.87 -3.35 -19.13
N ALA A 215 -0.87 -4.09 -18.01
CA ALA A 215 -0.57 -5.52 -17.93
C ALA A 215 -1.52 -6.37 -18.78
N ALA A 216 -2.82 -6.07 -18.71
CA ALA A 216 -3.84 -6.79 -19.45
C ALA A 216 -3.71 -6.60 -20.95
N LYS A 217 -3.26 -5.42 -21.42
CA LYS A 217 -3.10 -5.10 -22.84
C LYS A 217 -1.76 -5.55 -23.45
N LEU A 218 -0.91 -6.23 -22.67
CA LEU A 218 0.38 -6.73 -23.18
C LEU A 218 0.18 -7.73 -24.32
N GLN A 219 1.00 -7.59 -25.36
CA GLN A 219 0.96 -8.45 -26.54
C GLN A 219 1.95 -9.62 -26.36
N PRO A 220 1.51 -10.89 -26.52
CA PRO A 220 2.35 -12.05 -26.25
C PRO A 220 3.58 -12.17 -27.18
N ILE A 221 3.49 -11.64 -28.40
CA ILE A 221 4.54 -11.76 -29.42
C ILE A 221 5.81 -10.98 -29.07
N ILE A 222 5.69 -9.89 -28.30
CA ILE A 222 6.84 -9.08 -27.87
C ILE A 222 7.69 -9.86 -26.84
N VAL A 223 7.01 -10.63 -25.98
CA VAL A 223 7.61 -11.46 -24.91
C VAL A 223 8.54 -12.54 -25.46
N MET A 224 8.21 -13.11 -26.63
CA MET A 224 9.01 -14.17 -27.26
C MET A 224 10.16 -13.63 -28.14
N ARG A 225 10.15 -12.33 -28.48
CA ARG A 225 11.16 -11.72 -29.35
C ARG A 225 12.33 -11.11 -28.59
N GLU A 226 12.19 -10.85 -27.29
CA GLU A 226 13.29 -10.34 -26.44
C GLU A 226 14.38 -11.39 -26.12
N GLU A 227 14.23 -12.65 -26.58
CA GLU A 227 15.25 -13.72 -26.43
C GLU A 227 16.15 -13.91 -27.67
N HIS A 228 16.21 -12.95 -28.60
CA HIS A 228 17.15 -12.95 -29.73
C HIS A 228 18.12 -11.77 -29.70
#